data_AF-A0A0P9KWB9-F1
#
_entry.id   AF-A0A0P9KWB9-F1
#
_cell.length_a   1.000
_cell.length_b   1.000
_cell.length_c   1.000
_cell.angle_alpha   90.00
_cell.angle_beta   90.00
_cell.angle_gamma   90.00
#
_symmetry.space_group_name_H-M   'P 1'
#
loop_
_entity.id
_entity.type
_entity.pdbx_description
1 polymer ?
#
loop_
_entity_poly.entity_id
_entity_poly.type
_entity_poly.pdbx_seq_one_letter_code
_entity_poly.pdbx_strand_id
1 'polypeptide(L)'
;ESFVVSGLISSSNSGSVDKFPGLGDIPILGAFFRSSQIQRDERELLMIVTPHLVQPLAANAQLPSLPGEGLRNYDPSFPRLYFLESGDFDRRSGLSQ
;
A
#
# COMPACT_ATOMS: atom_id res chain seq x y z
N GLU A 1 9.43 -19.44 4.08
CA GLU A 1 9.44 -18.75 5.38
C GLU A 1 9.34 -17.25 5.21
N SER A 2 8.31 -16.65 5.81
CA SER A 2 8.09 -15.21 5.82
C SER A 2 8.29 -14.71 7.25
N PHE A 3 9.03 -13.61 7.42
CA PHE A 3 9.35 -13.01 8.71
C PHE A 3 8.61 -11.69 8.86
N VAL A 4 7.99 -11.45 10.02
CA VAL A 4 7.40 -10.15 10.36
C VAL A 4 8.54 -9.24 10.84
N VAL A 5 8.77 -8.13 10.12
CA VAL A 5 9.88 -7.21 10.42
C VAL A 5 9.47 -6.12 11.38
N SER A 6 8.21 -5.66 11.29
CA SER A 6 7.68 -4.58 12.11
C SER A 6 6.15 -4.56 12.07
N GLY A 7 5.53 -4.03 13.13
CA GLY A 7 4.11 -3.75 13.21
C GLY A 7 3.82 -2.46 13.96
N LEU A 8 2.72 -1.79 13.63
CA LEU A 8 2.23 -0.60 14.33
C LEU A 8 0.81 -0.87 14.82
N ILE A 9 0.60 -0.75 16.13
CA ILE A 9 -0.73 -0.69 16.75
C ILE A 9 -0.90 0.71 17.33
N SER A 10 -1.90 1.44 16.85
CA SER A 10 -2.25 2.78 17.33
C SER A 10 -3.71 2.82 17.72
N SER A 11 -3.99 3.27 18.94
CA SER A 11 -5.33 3.50 19.46
C SER A 11 -5.42 4.94 19.96
N SER A 12 -6.37 5.70 19.44
CA SER A 12 -6.70 7.03 19.97
C SER A 12 -8.16 7.08 20.40
N ASN A 13 -8.37 7.50 21.65
CA ASN A 13 -9.68 7.72 22.23
C ASN A 13 -9.80 9.19 22.61
N SER A 14 -10.77 9.90 22.03
CA SER A 14 -11.05 11.29 22.36
C SER A 14 -12.52 11.45 22.73
N GLY A 15 -12.77 12.22 23.79
CA GLY A 15 -14.11 12.53 24.27
C GLY A 15 -14.28 14.05 24.35
N SER A 16 -15.36 14.56 23.77
CA SER A 16 -15.80 15.95 23.95
C SER A 16 -17.19 15.97 24.57
N VAL A 17 -17.42 16.87 25.53
CA VAL A 17 -18.73 17.08 26.13
C VAL A 17 -19.06 18.55 26.05
N ASP A 18 -20.02 18.88 25.18
CA ASP A 18 -20.55 20.23 25.03
C ASP A 18 -21.82 20.36 25.86
N LYS A 19 -21.89 21.34 26.76
CA LYS A 19 -23.08 21.57 27.60
C LYS A 19 -23.44 23.04 27.67
N PHE A 20 -24.74 23.32 27.77
CA PHE A 20 -25.24 24.67 28.02
C PHE A 20 -24.97 25.08 29.49
N PRO A 21 -24.39 26.27 29.76
CA PRO A 21 -24.08 26.70 31.12
C PRO A 21 -25.34 26.81 31.98
N GLY A 22 -25.29 26.31 33.22
CA GLY A 22 -26.42 26.28 34.16
C GLY A 22 -27.37 25.08 33.94
N LEU A 23 -28.00 24.97 32.76
CA LEU A 23 -28.99 23.92 32.49
C LEU A 23 -28.39 22.51 32.35
N GLY A 24 -27.14 22.41 31.92
CA GLY A 24 -26.45 21.12 31.71
C GLY A 24 -26.21 20.32 33.00
N ASP A 25 -26.25 20.96 34.18
CA ASP A 25 -25.93 20.33 35.47
C ASP A 25 -27.18 19.96 36.30
N ILE A 26 -28.39 20.20 35.76
CA ILE A 26 -29.65 19.87 36.44
C ILE A 26 -29.81 18.33 36.52
N PRO A 27 -30.08 17.75 37.71
CA PRO A 27 -30.39 16.33 37.83
C PRO A 27 -31.60 15.97 36.97
N ILE A 28 -31.60 14.80 36.32
CA ILE A 28 -32.69 14.28 35.47
C ILE A 28 -32.85 15.02 34.13
N LEU A 29 -32.86 16.36 34.11
CA LEU A 29 -33.10 17.17 32.90
C LEU A 29 -31.82 17.55 32.14
N GLY A 30 -30.67 17.58 32.82
CA GLY A 30 -29.43 18.08 32.24
C GLY A 30 -28.98 17.30 31.01
N ALA A 31 -29.29 16.00 30.90
CA ALA A 31 -28.93 15.14 29.77
C ALA A 31 -29.47 15.61 28.41
N PHE A 32 -30.60 16.34 28.39
CA PHE A 32 -31.16 16.91 27.15
C PHE A 32 -30.40 18.17 26.67
N PHE A 33 -29.60 18.78 27.53
CA PHE A 33 -28.85 20.02 27.28
C PHE A 33 -27.32 19.78 27.21
N ARG A 34 -26.89 18.53 27.07
CA ARG A 34 -25.49 18.15 26.85
C ARG A 34 -25.40 17.26 25.61
N SER A 35 -24.38 17.50 24.79
CA SER A 35 -23.93 16.61 23.74
C SER A 35 -22.63 15.96 24.19
N SER A 36 -22.53 14.64 24.09
CA SER A 36 -21.28 13.89 24.36
C SER A 36 -20.89 13.17 23.09
N GLN A 37 -19.67 13.41 22.62
CA GLN A 37 -19.12 12.75 21.46
C GLN A 37 -17.86 11.98 21.86
N ILE A 38 -17.88 10.68 21.61
CA ILE A 38 -16.77 9.76 21.86
C ILE A 38 -16.29 9.28 20.49
N GLN A 39 -15.03 9.57 20.15
CA GLN A 39 -14.39 9.16 18.91
C GLN A 39 -13.27 8.17 19.23
N ARG A 40 -13.32 6.99 18.59
CA ARG A 40 -12.30 5.93 18.73
C ARG A 40 -11.72 5.60 17.36
N ASP A 41 -10.40 5.75 17.21
CA ASP A 41 -9.68 5.35 16.01
C ASP A 41 -8.69 4.23 16.34
N GLU A 42 -8.73 3.15 15.57
CA GLU A 42 -7.85 1.98 15.67
C GLU A 42 -7.11 1.79 14.34
N ARG A 43 -5.79 1.70 14.38
CA ARG A 43 -4.94 1.47 13.19
C ARG A 43 -3.95 0.35 13.45
N GLU A 44 -3.94 -0.63 12.56
CA GLU A 44 -3.04 -1.78 12.57
C GLU A 44 -2.27 -1.86 11.25
N LEU A 45 -0.94 -1.98 11.32
CA LEU A 45 -0.05 -2.15 10.17
C LEU A 45 0.91 -3.32 10.41
N LEU A 46 1.10 -4.16 9.41
CA LEU A 46 2.00 -5.32 9.44
C LEU A 46 2.92 -5.31 8.22
N MET A 47 4.23 -5.43 8.44
CA MET A 47 5.22 -5.57 7.37
C MET A 47 5.82 -6.97 7.37
N ILE A 48 5.58 -7.70 6.28
CA ILE A 48 6.02 -9.10 6.10
C ILE A 48 7.08 -9.15 5.00
N VAL A 49 8.20 -9.82 5.25
CA VAL A 49 9.23 -10.08 4.24
C VAL A 49 9.42 -11.58 4.03
N THR A 50 9.54 -12.00 2.77
CA THR A 50 9.77 -13.40 2.40
C THR A 50 11.10 -13.51 1.68
N PRO A 51 12.20 -13.89 2.37
CA PRO A 51 13.47 -14.10 1.69
C PRO A 51 13.41 -15.36 0.82
N HIS A 52 13.95 -15.25 -0.40
CA HIS A 52 14.17 -16.38 -1.30
C HIS A 52 15.66 -16.66 -1.44
N LEU A 53 16.08 -17.89 -1.14
CA LEU A 53 17.44 -18.35 -1.37
C LEU A 53 17.55 -18.88 -2.80
N VAL A 54 18.37 -18.22 -3.62
CA VAL A 54 18.70 -18.65 -4.99
C VAL A 54 20.01 -19.40 -5.02
N GLN A 55 20.11 -20.41 -5.87
CA GLN A 55 21.33 -21.19 -6.05
C GLN A 55 22.26 -20.48 -7.04
N PRO A 56 23.58 -20.44 -6.78
CA PRO A 56 24.54 -19.87 -7.72
C PRO A 56 24.61 -20.73 -8.98
N LEU A 57 24.66 -20.07 -10.15
CA LEU A 57 24.86 -20.74 -11.43
C LEU A 57 26.31 -21.21 -11.53
N ALA A 58 26.52 -22.41 -12.10
CA ALA A 58 27.87 -22.90 -12.38
C ALA A 58 28.58 -21.98 -13.39
N ALA A 59 29.91 -21.88 -13.32
CA ALA A 59 30.71 -20.93 -14.12
C ALA A 59 30.48 -21.02 -15.65
N ASN A 60 30.06 -22.18 -16.14
CA ASN A 60 29.77 -22.43 -17.56
C ASN A 60 28.30 -22.84 -17.80
N ALA A 61 27.38 -22.53 -16.87
CA ALA A 61 25.97 -22.81 -17.05
C ALA A 61 25.37 -21.88 -18.12
N GLN A 62 24.49 -22.43 -18.96
CA GLN A 62 23.66 -21.61 -19.84
C GLN A 62 22.73 -20.77 -18.97
N LEU A 63 22.85 -19.44 -19.08
CA LEU A 63 22.04 -18.50 -18.31
C LEU A 63 20.57 -18.65 -18.73
N PRO A 64 19.61 -18.67 -17.79
CA PRO A 64 18.20 -18.60 -18.14
C PRO A 64 17.92 -17.28 -18.85
N SER A 65 16.92 -17.28 -19.73
CA SER A 65 16.52 -16.05 -20.39
C SER A 65 16.09 -15.03 -19.35
N LEU A 66 16.75 -13.86 -19.38
CA LEU A 66 16.51 -12.83 -18.38
C LEU A 66 15.18 -12.12 -18.71
N PRO A 67 14.40 -11.70 -17.69
CA PRO A 67 13.30 -10.78 -17.92
C PRO A 67 13.81 -9.56 -18.70
N GLY A 68 13.21 -9.29 -19.86
CA GLY A 68 13.61 -8.17 -20.72
C GLY A 68 14.78 -8.43 -21.66
N GLU A 69 15.34 -9.65 -21.74
CA GLU A 69 16.42 -9.97 -22.69
C GLU A 69 16.01 -9.70 -24.15
N GLY A 70 14.77 -10.01 -24.51
CA GLY A 70 14.22 -9.72 -25.84
C GLY A 70 14.10 -8.22 -26.18
N LEU A 71 14.08 -7.36 -25.16
CA LEU A 71 14.05 -5.90 -25.34
C LEU A 71 15.45 -5.32 -25.54
N ARG A 72 16.51 -6.00 -25.10
CA ARG A 72 17.89 -5.52 -25.20
C ARG A 72 18.38 -5.45 -26.65
N ASN A 73 17.85 -6.33 -27.51
CA ASN A 73 18.18 -6.41 -28.93
C ASN A 73 17.05 -5.85 -29.82
N TYR A 74 16.15 -5.06 -29.24
CA TYR A 74 15.05 -4.43 -29.99
C TYR A 74 15.56 -3.16 -30.69
N ASP A 75 16.01 -3.30 -31.94
CA ASP A 75 16.35 -2.19 -32.83
C ASP A 75 15.36 -2.13 -34.00
N PRO A 76 14.23 -1.41 -33.86
CA PRO A 76 13.27 -1.25 -34.94
C PRO A 76 13.80 -0.27 -35.99
N SER A 77 13.68 -0.64 -37.26
CA SER A 77 13.91 0.29 -38.36
C SER A 77 12.85 1.40 -38.38
N PHE A 78 13.19 2.58 -38.90
CA PHE A 78 12.29 3.75 -38.98
C PHE A 78 10.86 3.45 -39.50
N PRO A 79 10.65 2.73 -40.63
CA PRO A 79 9.30 2.41 -41.06
C PRO A 79 8.57 1.49 -40.07
N ARG A 80 9.28 0.61 -39.37
CA ARG A 80 8.70 -0.25 -38.34
C ARG A 80 8.23 0.55 -37.13
N LEU A 81 8.98 1.57 -36.69
CA LEU A 81 8.48 2.52 -35.69
C LEU A 81 7.23 3.24 -36.20
N TYR A 82 7.31 3.92 -37.35
CA TYR A 82 6.22 4.77 -37.80
C TYR A 82 4.90 4.03 -38.09
N PHE A 83 4.96 2.80 -38.63
CA PHE A 83 3.76 2.03 -39.00
C PHE A 83 3.28 1.05 -37.93
N LEU A 84 4.18 0.51 -37.08
CA LEU A 84 3.83 -0.48 -36.04
C LEU A 84 3.83 0.11 -34.62
N GLU A 85 4.14 1.41 -34.44
CA GLU A 85 3.81 2.17 -33.23
C GLU A 85 2.29 2.44 -33.19
N SER A 86 1.51 1.36 -33.17
CA SER A 86 0.06 1.39 -33.18
C SER A 86 -0.49 1.59 -31.76
N GLY A 87 0.04 2.52 -30.97
CA GLY A 87 -0.51 2.95 -29.67
C GLY A 87 -0.77 1.86 -28.61
N ASP A 88 -0.41 0.61 -28.88
CA ASP A 88 -0.59 -0.53 -28.00
C ASP A 88 0.62 -0.61 -27.09
N PHE A 89 0.69 0.36 -26.18
CA PHE A 89 1.49 0.19 -24.98
C PHE A 89 0.79 -0.88 -24.16
N ASP A 90 1.30 -2.10 -24.23
CA ASP A 90 0.87 -3.18 -23.38
C ASP A 90 1.04 -2.72 -21.92
N ARG A 91 -0.04 -2.23 -21.30
CA ARG A 91 -0.08 -1.65 -19.94
C ARG A 91 0.17 -2.68 -18.84
N ARG A 92 0.73 -3.85 -19.18
CA ARG A 92 0.93 -4.99 -18.27
C ARG A 92 2.38 -5.22 -17.85
N SER A 93 3.31 -4.30 -18.13
CA SER A 93 4.68 -4.42 -17.61
C SER A 93 5.22 -3.16 -16.95
N GLY A 94 4.35 -2.22 -16.57
CA GLY A 94 4.73 -1.02 -15.82
C GLY A 94 4.42 -1.18 -14.33
N LEU A 95 5.48 -1.22 -13.52
CA LEU A 95 5.49 -0.88 -12.09
C LEU A 95 4.58 -1.73 -11.18
N SER A 96 5.03 -2.94 -10.89
CA SER A 96 4.81 -3.56 -9.57
C SER A 96 5.74 -4.75 -9.40
N GLN A 97 6.87 -4.51 -8.77
CA GLN A 97 7.45 -5.42 -7.79
C GLN A 97 7.84 -4.54 -6.60
#